data_AF-A0A5C7ZUQ2-F1
#
_entry.id   AF-A0A5C7ZUQ2-F1
#
_cell.length_a   1.000
_cell.length_b   1.000
_cell.length_c   1.000
_cell.angle_alpha   90.00
_cell.angle_beta   90.00
_cell.angle_gamma   90.00
#
_symmetry.space_group_name_H-M   'P 1'
#
loop_
_entity.id
_entity.type
_entity.pdbx_description
1 polymer ?
#
loop_
_entity_poly.entity_id
_entity_poly.type
_entity_poly.pdbx_seq_one_letter_code
_entity_poly.pdbx_strand_id
1 'polypeptide(L)'
;MNLRTGFAMLVAFLLVACSEGQVPHADRDDHAEGAHSHAADSPTGQHGGRLLEQNGFGVELAIAEEGTPPRFQAWLYRSGKPLPSSAGSVEVRLKRLGNLAEDHVLKPQGDGSLLAGDIVEEPHSFDVEVLARIDGNPLRWT
;
A
#
# COMPACT_ATOMS: atom_id res chain seq x y z
N MET A 1 -17.98 0.05 80.53
CA MET A 1 -19.08 -0.85 80.16
C MET A 1 -19.51 -0.54 78.74
N ASN A 2 -19.45 -1.56 77.88
CA ASN A 2 -20.42 -1.88 76.83
C ASN A 2 -20.61 -0.87 75.65
N LEU A 3 -20.87 -1.25 74.41
CA LEU A 3 -20.85 -2.52 73.68
C LEU A 3 -21.37 -2.19 72.26
N ARG A 4 -20.68 -2.70 71.23
CA ARG A 4 -21.22 -3.23 69.96
C ARG A 4 -21.75 -2.34 68.82
N THR A 5 -21.31 -2.78 67.62
CA THR A 5 -22.01 -2.95 66.33
C THR A 5 -22.62 -1.70 65.71
N GLY A 6 -22.31 -1.31 64.48
CA GLY A 6 -21.98 -2.12 63.30
C GLY A 6 -22.90 -1.60 62.19
N PHE A 7 -22.34 -1.21 61.05
CA PHE A 7 -23.15 -0.96 59.86
C PHE A 7 -22.35 -1.40 58.65
N ALA A 8 -22.71 -2.59 58.16
CA ALA A 8 -22.34 -3.07 56.84
C ALA A 8 -23.00 -2.12 55.82
N MET A 9 -22.19 -1.42 55.03
CA MET A 9 -22.69 -0.66 53.88
C MET A 9 -22.40 -1.46 52.62
N LEU A 10 -23.47 -2.11 52.15
CA LEU A 10 -23.61 -2.83 50.89
C LEU A 10 -23.29 -1.88 49.71
N VAL A 11 -22.26 -2.20 48.92
CA VAL A 11 -21.98 -1.51 47.66
C VAL A 11 -22.87 -2.14 46.58
N ALA A 12 -23.92 -1.43 46.18
CA ALA A 12 -24.73 -1.78 45.02
C ALA A 12 -24.07 -1.20 43.75
N PHE A 13 -23.49 -2.07 42.91
CA PHE A 13 -23.12 -1.71 41.54
C PHE A 13 -24.40 -1.71 40.68
N LEU A 14 -24.85 -0.52 40.27
CA LEU A 14 -25.88 -0.38 39.25
C LEU A 14 -25.22 -0.57 37.88
N LEU A 15 -25.57 -1.68 37.22
CA LEU A 15 -25.30 -1.90 35.80
C LEU A 15 -26.14 -0.91 34.99
N VAL A 16 -25.48 0.07 34.38
CA VAL A 16 -26.06 0.88 33.30
C VAL A 16 -26.11 -0.01 32.05
N ALA A 17 -27.33 -0.42 31.71
CA ALA A 17 -27.69 -0.97 30.41
C ALA A 17 -28.66 0.02 29.77
N CYS A 18 -28.33 0.47 28.55
CA CYS A 18 -29.21 0.87 27.44
C CYS A 18 -28.47 1.83 26.50
N SER A 19 -28.16 1.40 25.29
CA SER A 19 -28.90 1.85 24.11
C SER A 19 -28.28 1.26 22.84
N GLU A 20 -29.10 0.48 22.14
CA GLU A 20 -28.88 0.05 20.77
C GLU A 20 -28.85 1.29 19.86
N GLY A 21 -27.69 1.56 19.27
CA GLY A 21 -27.50 2.50 18.17
C GLY A 21 -27.26 1.72 16.89
N GLN A 22 -28.32 1.52 16.12
CA GLN A 22 -28.28 0.87 14.80
C GLN A 22 -27.62 1.81 13.78
N VAL A 23 -26.42 1.45 13.31
CA VAL A 23 -25.72 2.19 12.25
C VAL A 23 -26.08 1.54 10.91
N PRO A 24 -26.60 2.29 9.93
CA PRO A 24 -26.79 1.77 8.59
C PRO A 24 -25.42 1.63 7.93
N HIS A 25 -25.01 0.40 7.67
CA HIS A 25 -23.89 0.13 6.76
C HIS A 25 -24.38 0.44 5.34
N ALA A 26 -24.02 1.64 4.88
CA ALA A 26 -24.04 1.98 3.47
C ALA A 26 -22.99 1.14 2.75
N ASP A 27 -23.38 0.66 1.57
CA ASP A 27 -22.54 -0.03 0.60
C ASP A 27 -21.19 0.68 0.43
N ARG A 28 -20.12 -0.10 0.49
CA ARG A 28 -18.90 0.26 -0.23
C ARG A 28 -18.27 -1.02 -0.78
N ASP A 29 -18.13 -0.99 -2.09
CA ASP A 29 -17.48 -1.96 -2.95
C ASP A 29 -16.12 -2.39 -2.40
N ASP A 30 -16.03 -3.63 -1.91
CA ASP A 30 -14.76 -4.34 -1.80
C ASP A 30 -14.61 -5.24 -3.03
N HIS A 31 -14.53 -4.61 -4.21
CA HIS A 31 -13.98 -5.25 -5.40
C HIS A 31 -12.46 -5.06 -5.37
N ALA A 32 -11.80 -5.69 -4.40
CA ALA A 32 -10.34 -5.79 -4.34
C ALA A 32 -9.92 -7.26 -4.55
N GLU A 33 -10.31 -7.83 -5.69
CA GLU A 33 -9.86 -9.14 -6.15
C GLU A 33 -9.23 -8.99 -7.54
N GLY A 34 -8.19 -8.15 -7.59
CA GLY A 34 -7.28 -8.02 -8.73
C GLY A 34 -6.01 -8.84 -8.49
N ALA A 35 -6.16 -10.15 -8.31
CA ALA A 35 -5.02 -11.08 -8.27
C ALA A 35 -4.40 -11.20 -9.68
N HIS A 36 -3.57 -10.24 -10.07
CA HIS A 36 -2.77 -10.34 -11.29
C HIS A 36 -1.44 -11.07 -11.04
N SER A 37 -1.57 -12.39 -11.23
CA SER A 37 -0.60 -13.45 -11.54
C SER A 37 0.89 -13.14 -11.75
N HIS A 38 1.68 -14.05 -11.15
CA HIS A 38 2.97 -14.60 -11.58
C HIS A 38 4.26 -13.79 -11.33
N ALA A 39 4.64 -13.67 -10.06
CA ALA A 39 6.00 -13.93 -9.56
C ALA A 39 5.92 -14.08 -8.03
N ALA A 40 6.68 -15.02 -7.45
CA ALA A 40 6.64 -15.47 -6.05
C ALA A 40 6.29 -14.38 -5.01
N ASP A 41 5.38 -14.73 -4.07
CA ASP A 41 5.00 -14.11 -2.78
C ASP A 41 5.80 -12.87 -2.36
N SER A 42 5.76 -11.82 -3.17
CA SER A 42 6.42 -10.58 -2.82
C SER A 42 5.52 -9.90 -1.80
N PRO A 43 6.07 -9.44 -0.67
CA PRO A 43 5.25 -8.80 0.36
C PRO A 43 4.50 -7.60 -0.23
N THR A 44 3.30 -7.35 0.29
CA THR A 44 2.56 -6.14 -0.01
C THR A 44 3.11 -4.99 0.80
N GLY A 45 3.32 -3.83 0.17
CA GLY A 45 3.74 -2.62 0.85
C GLY A 45 2.57 -1.89 1.54
N GLN A 46 2.86 -0.71 2.11
CA GLN A 46 1.89 0.05 2.91
C GLN A 46 0.73 0.64 2.08
N HIS A 47 0.89 0.73 0.77
CA HIS A 47 -0.06 1.29 -0.19
C HIS A 47 -0.76 0.19 -1.02
N GLY A 48 -0.61 -1.08 -0.64
CA GLY A 48 -1.23 -2.21 -1.35
C GLY A 48 -0.47 -2.65 -2.60
N GLY A 49 0.67 -2.03 -2.91
CA GLY A 49 1.52 -2.38 -4.04
C GLY A 49 2.44 -3.56 -3.75
N ARG A 50 3.08 -4.07 -4.80
CA ARG A 50 4.13 -5.09 -4.68
C ARG A 50 5.40 -4.46 -4.13
N LEU A 51 5.87 -4.92 -2.98
CA LEU A 51 7.12 -4.45 -2.38
C LEU A 51 8.33 -5.22 -2.94
N LEU A 52 9.26 -4.48 -3.54
CA LEU A 52 10.49 -4.96 -4.13
C LEU A 52 11.66 -4.47 -3.28
N GLU A 53 12.42 -5.36 -2.67
CA GLU A 53 13.54 -5.00 -1.78
C GLU A 53 14.87 -5.48 -2.33
N GLN A 54 15.92 -4.66 -2.18
CA GLN A 54 17.29 -5.01 -2.54
C GLN A 54 18.26 -4.15 -1.73
N ASN A 55 19.23 -4.78 -1.06
CA ASN A 55 20.30 -4.09 -0.32
C ASN A 55 19.81 -3.05 0.71
N GLY A 56 18.67 -3.30 1.35
CA GLY A 56 18.06 -2.38 2.33
C GLY A 56 17.35 -1.18 1.73
N PHE A 57 17.19 -1.12 0.40
CA PHE A 57 16.31 -0.19 -0.29
C PHE A 57 15.08 -0.94 -0.80
N GLY A 58 13.96 -0.21 -0.95
CA GLY A 58 12.75 -0.79 -1.49
C GLY A 58 12.01 0.13 -2.44
N VAL A 59 11.28 -0.48 -3.37
CA VAL A 59 10.27 0.16 -4.22
C VAL A 59 8.98 -0.60 -4.02
N GLU A 60 7.94 0.07 -3.57
CA GLU A 60 6.58 -0.46 -3.67
C GLU A 60 6.00 0.00 -5.00
N LEU A 61 5.57 -0.93 -5.84
CA LEU A 61 4.99 -0.64 -7.16
C LEU A 61 3.52 -1.05 -7.18
N ALA A 62 2.66 -0.13 -7.61
CA ALA A 62 1.23 -0.37 -7.83
C ALA A 62 0.82 0.14 -9.21
N ILE A 63 -0.33 -0.36 -9.68
CA ILE A 63 -1.06 0.25 -10.79
C ILE A 63 -2.20 1.04 -10.14
N ALA A 64 -2.18 2.37 -10.29
CA ALA A 64 -3.21 3.24 -9.76
C ALA A 64 -4.46 3.16 -10.65
N GLU A 65 -5.54 2.59 -10.10
CA GLU A 65 -6.83 2.44 -10.80
C GLU A 65 -7.84 3.54 -10.44
N GLU A 66 -7.57 4.33 -9.39
CA GLU A 66 -8.45 5.44 -8.95
C GLU A 66 -8.59 6.57 -9.98
N GLY A 67 -7.74 6.59 -11.01
CA GLY A 67 -7.88 7.47 -12.17
C GLY A 67 -7.83 6.65 -13.44
N THR A 68 -8.99 6.38 -14.05
CA THR A 68 -9.02 5.88 -15.43
C THR A 68 -8.46 6.97 -16.35
N PRO A 69 -7.41 6.72 -17.14
CA PRO A 69 -6.75 5.43 -17.44
C PRO A 69 -5.62 5.01 -16.47
N PRO A 70 -5.36 3.68 -16.29
CA PRO A 70 -4.43 3.14 -15.29
C PRO A 70 -2.98 3.55 -15.53
N ARG A 71 -2.23 3.80 -14.45
CA ARG A 71 -0.83 4.24 -14.49
C ARG A 71 0.00 3.58 -13.41
N PHE A 72 1.31 3.41 -13.65
CA PHE A 72 2.21 3.00 -12.57
C PHE A 72 2.37 4.10 -11.52
N GLN A 73 2.34 3.68 -10.26
CA GLN A 73 2.67 4.50 -9.11
C GLN A 73 3.66 3.76 -8.23
N ALA A 74 4.60 4.48 -7.63
CA ALA A 74 5.62 3.89 -6.79
C ALA A 74 5.94 4.71 -5.53
N TRP A 75 6.44 4.03 -4.51
CA TRP A 75 6.96 4.61 -3.28
C TRP A 75 8.34 4.08 -2.96
N LEU A 76 9.21 4.93 -2.42
CA LEU A 76 10.59 4.60 -2.14
C LEU A 76 10.79 4.31 -0.65
N TYR A 77 11.69 3.37 -0.36
CA TYR A 77 11.98 2.92 0.99
C TYR A 77 13.47 2.79 1.26
N ARG A 78 13.86 3.03 2.51
CA ARG A 78 15.16 2.62 3.06
C ARG A 78 14.96 1.96 4.41
N SER A 79 15.40 0.71 4.53
CA SER A 79 15.29 -0.13 5.73
C SER A 79 13.85 -0.18 6.26
N GLY A 80 12.90 -0.40 5.34
CA GLY A 80 11.46 -0.45 5.64
C GLY A 80 10.80 0.90 5.96
N LYS A 81 11.54 2.02 5.92
CA LYS A 81 10.99 3.37 6.18
C LYS A 81 10.73 4.12 4.88
N PRO A 82 9.59 4.81 4.73
CA PRO A 82 9.31 5.64 3.57
C PRO A 82 10.37 6.73 3.36
N LEU A 83 10.66 7.00 2.10
CA LEU A 83 11.48 8.11 1.63
C LEU A 83 10.60 9.11 0.85
N PRO A 84 11.01 10.39 0.76
CA PRO A 84 10.33 11.33 -0.14
C PRO A 84 10.49 10.90 -1.60
N SER A 85 9.53 11.26 -2.44
CA SER A 85 9.56 11.00 -3.89
C SER A 85 10.78 11.57 -4.61
N SER A 86 11.43 12.59 -4.02
CA SER A 86 12.66 13.20 -4.52
C SER A 86 13.94 12.44 -4.16
N ALA A 87 13.88 11.38 -3.36
CA ALA A 87 15.05 10.59 -2.97
C ALA A 87 15.62 9.73 -4.11
N GLY A 88 14.93 9.67 -5.26
CA GLY A 88 15.36 8.85 -6.37
C GLY A 88 14.53 8.99 -7.63
N SER A 89 14.77 8.05 -8.54
CA SER A 89 14.03 7.89 -9.80
C SER A 89 13.61 6.44 -9.97
N VAL A 90 12.48 6.22 -10.64
CA VAL A 90 11.96 4.89 -10.99
C VAL A 90 11.56 4.87 -12.46
N GLU A 91 11.96 3.82 -13.15
CA GLU A 91 11.54 3.46 -14.51
C GLU A 91 11.02 2.02 -14.47
N VAL A 92 9.84 1.80 -15.05
CA VAL A 92 9.21 0.49 -15.17
C VAL A 92 9.23 0.10 -16.63
N ARG A 93 9.79 -1.07 -16.94
CA ARG A 93 9.80 -1.62 -18.28
C ARG A 93 8.88 -2.81 -18.35
N LEU A 94 7.92 -2.75 -19.27
CA LEU A 94 7.02 -3.85 -19.57
C LEU A 94 7.54 -4.61 -20.77
N LYS A 95 7.44 -5.94 -20.69
CA LYS A 95 7.64 -6.79 -21.85
C LYS A 95 6.38 -7.59 -22.14
N ARG A 96 5.80 -7.37 -23.31
CA ARG A 96 4.65 -8.13 -23.81
C ARG A 96 5.09 -9.23 -24.77
N LEU A 97 4.20 -10.20 -25.01
CA LEU A 97 4.39 -11.19 -26.06
C LEU A 97 4.61 -10.49 -27.41
N GLY A 98 5.61 -10.93 -28.18
CA GLY A 98 5.98 -10.28 -29.45
C GLY A 98 7.07 -9.21 -29.35
N ASN A 99 7.76 -9.09 -28.21
CA ASN A 99 8.89 -8.18 -27.98
C ASN A 99 8.54 -6.68 -28.03
N LEU A 100 7.29 -6.31 -27.76
CA LEU A 100 6.97 -4.91 -27.50
C LEU A 100 7.43 -4.59 -26.08
N ALA A 101 8.41 -3.68 -25.99
CA ALA A 101 8.87 -3.12 -24.73
C ALA A 101 8.27 -1.72 -24.56
N GLU A 102 7.70 -1.45 -23.40
CA GLU A 102 7.14 -0.15 -23.01
C GLU A 102 7.88 0.35 -21.77
N ASP A 103 8.43 1.56 -21.84
CA ASP A 103 9.18 2.17 -20.74
C ASP A 103 8.36 3.30 -20.11
N HIS A 104 8.02 3.15 -18.84
CA HIS A 104 7.27 4.12 -18.05
C HIS A 104 8.21 4.83 -17.08
N VAL A 105 8.46 6.12 -17.30
CA VAL A 105 9.27 6.95 -16.40
C VAL A 105 8.37 7.65 -15.39
N LEU A 106 8.59 7.36 -14.10
CA LEU A 106 7.78 7.90 -13.02
C LEU A 106 8.35 9.25 -12.55
N LYS A 107 7.45 10.19 -12.27
CA LYS A 107 7.77 11.55 -11.83
C LYS A 107 7.33 11.76 -10.38
N PRO A 108 8.12 12.46 -9.54
CA PRO A 108 7.75 12.79 -8.17
C PRO A 108 6.42 13.55 -8.08
N GLN A 109 5.58 13.16 -7.14
CA GLN A 109 4.32 13.79 -6.79
C GLN A 109 4.40 14.45 -5.40
N GLY A 110 3.47 15.37 -5.13
CA GLY A 110 3.40 16.10 -3.87
C GLY A 110 2.95 15.28 -2.66
N ASP A 111 2.37 14.10 -2.90
CA ASP A 111 1.94 13.14 -1.87
C ASP A 111 3.05 12.18 -1.41
N GLY A 112 4.27 12.33 -1.95
CA GLY A 112 5.41 11.47 -1.65
C GLY A 112 5.53 10.24 -2.55
N SER A 113 4.62 10.03 -3.50
CA SER A 113 4.72 8.98 -4.53
C SER A 113 5.51 9.43 -5.77
N LEU A 114 5.84 8.49 -6.64
CA LEU A 114 6.18 8.76 -8.04
C LEU A 114 5.08 8.18 -8.94
N LEU A 115 4.67 8.92 -9.97
CA LEU A 115 3.58 8.53 -10.88
C LEU A 115 4.06 8.57 -12.33
N ALA A 116 3.72 7.56 -13.12
CA ALA A 116 4.00 7.52 -14.55
C ALA A 116 3.23 8.61 -15.30
N GLY A 117 3.82 9.16 -16.35
CA GLY A 117 3.18 10.18 -17.18
C GLY A 117 2.20 9.60 -18.21
N ASP A 118 2.40 8.34 -18.55
CA ASP A 118 1.72 7.55 -19.56
C ASP A 118 0.88 6.44 -18.94
N ILE A 119 0.01 5.86 -19.76
CA ILE A 119 -0.97 4.86 -19.35
C ILE A 119 -0.42 3.46 -19.53
N VAL A 120 -0.87 2.52 -18.70
CA VAL A 120 -0.62 1.10 -18.90
C VAL A 120 -1.73 0.55 -19.79
N GLU A 121 -1.42 0.23 -21.04
CA GLU A 121 -2.44 -0.30 -21.96
C GLU A 121 -2.81 -1.75 -21.63
N GLU A 122 -4.08 -2.10 -21.85
CA GLU A 122 -4.56 -3.47 -21.75
C GLU A 122 -3.99 -4.35 -22.88
N PRO A 123 -3.77 -5.66 -22.65
CA PRO A 123 -4.11 -6.43 -21.43
C PRO A 123 -3.03 -6.33 -20.35
N HIS A 124 -3.38 -6.48 -19.06
CA HIS A 124 -2.42 -6.46 -17.94
C HIS A 124 -1.57 -7.73 -17.78
N SER A 125 -1.25 -8.43 -18.86
CA SER A 125 -0.34 -9.58 -18.86
C SER A 125 0.98 -9.18 -19.53
N PHE A 126 2.02 -9.02 -18.72
CA PHE A 126 3.35 -8.58 -19.14
C PHE A 126 4.40 -9.00 -18.09
N ASP A 127 5.68 -9.02 -18.50
CA ASP A 127 6.79 -9.13 -17.55
C ASP A 127 7.20 -7.74 -17.02
N VAL A 128 7.45 -7.72 -15.71
CA VAL A 128 7.95 -6.69 -14.78
C VAL A 128 9.45 -6.40 -14.71
N GLU A 129 10.04 -5.39 -15.38
CA GLU A 129 11.36 -4.89 -14.94
C GLU A 129 11.26 -3.53 -14.25
N VAL A 130 11.79 -3.41 -13.03
CA VAL A 130 11.83 -2.15 -12.29
C VAL A 130 13.27 -1.72 -12.11
N LEU A 131 13.57 -0.50 -12.55
CA LEU A 131 14.87 0.15 -12.40
C LEU A 131 14.71 1.35 -11.48
N ALA A 132 15.55 1.42 -10.46
CA ALA A 132 15.55 2.58 -9.58
C ALA A 132 16.96 3.10 -9.33
N ARG A 133 17.04 4.39 -9.01
CA ARG A 133 18.21 4.98 -8.38
C ARG A 133 17.77 5.67 -7.11
N ILE A 134 18.11 5.10 -5.95
CA ILE A 134 17.70 5.64 -4.64
C ILE A 134 18.96 6.11 -3.91
N ASP A 135 19.01 7.40 -3.59
CA ASP A 135 20.18 8.05 -2.98
C ASP A 135 21.50 7.76 -3.71
N GLY A 136 21.43 7.69 -5.05
CA GLY A 136 22.56 7.40 -5.93
C GLY A 136 22.83 5.91 -6.17
N ASN A 137 22.20 4.99 -5.43
CA ASN A 137 22.39 3.54 -5.58
C ASN A 137 21.51 2.98 -6.72
N PRO A 138 22.11 2.37 -7.76
CA PRO A 138 21.33 1.71 -8.81
C PRO A 138 20.75 0.39 -8.29
N LEU A 139 19.47 0.15 -8.57
CA LEU A 139 18.72 -1.03 -8.16
C LEU A 139 17.92 -1.57 -9.34
N ARG A 140 17.70 -2.89 -9.35
CA ARG A 140 17.01 -3.59 -10.43
C ARG A 140 16.29 -4.83 -9.93
N TRP A 141 15.03 -4.98 -10.35
CA TRP A 141 14.18 -6.15 -10.11
C TRP A 141 13.56 -6.62 -11.42
N THR A 142 13.41 -7.94 -11.58
CA THR A 142 12.81 -8.63 -12.74
C THR A 142 11.96 -9.79 -12.27
#